data_AF-A0AAX4JBF2-F1
#
_entry.id   AF-A0AAX4JBF2-F1
#
_cell.length_a   1.000
_cell.length_b   1.000
_cell.length_c   1.000
_cell.angle_alpha   90.00
_cell.angle_beta   90.00
_cell.angle_gamma   90.00
#
_symmetry.space_group_name_H-M   'P 1'
#
loop_
_entity.id
_entity.type
_entity.pdbx_description
1 polymer ?
#
loop_
_entity_poly.entity_id
_entity_poly.type
_entity_poly.pdbx_seq_one_letter_code
_entity_poly.pdbx_strand_id
1 'polypeptide(L)'
;MKLVDYSTNHSIETLQNNLKSLLIVLTPHKSQSSNIPYILEVYKKSNTGYIKITPKDFIKSQLNDHKTSHLVVEDYDLMATFGYKDHLSNIKNLGFNFIYLKNNTIKCTNILNFNKYIIKCANNDYFYYLYLMYLKYKDIVILCKNYKKMVLFCEILNIECMVDEEYKEEYSDKMCVVVEEYKEVGNKVIYIGVESEGKEMEIEEKPRVKYRIQDLVRSLSRDVVNGRRQINTARFKDILK
;
A
#
# COMPACT_ATOMS: atom_id res chain seq x y z
N MET A 1 8.87 18.06 16.57
CA MET A 1 8.62 17.07 15.50
C MET A 1 7.10 16.96 15.36
N LYS A 2 6.53 17.06 14.15
CA LYS A 2 5.08 16.96 13.97
C LYS A 2 4.66 15.50 14.22
N LEU A 3 3.68 15.28 15.09
CA LEU A 3 3.14 13.94 15.31
C LEU A 3 2.33 13.53 14.08
N VAL A 4 2.64 12.39 13.52
CA VAL A 4 2.03 11.85 12.30
C VAL A 4 1.57 10.44 12.60
N ASP A 5 0.26 10.23 12.53
CA ASP A 5 -0.32 8.90 12.65
C ASP A 5 -0.39 8.22 11.29
N TYR A 6 -0.42 6.89 11.33
CA TYR A 6 -0.50 6.04 10.16
C TYR A 6 -1.62 5.02 10.31
N SER A 7 -2.20 4.59 9.19
CA SER A 7 -3.05 3.42 9.13
C SER A 7 -2.42 2.34 8.27
N THR A 8 -2.68 1.07 8.58
CA THR A 8 -2.10 -0.04 7.82
C THR A 8 -2.96 -1.28 7.83
N ASN A 9 -2.91 -2.04 6.73
CA ASN A 9 -3.47 -3.39 6.62
C ASN A 9 -2.45 -4.49 6.93
N HIS A 10 -1.19 -4.11 7.20
CA HIS A 10 -0.13 -5.07 7.46
C HIS A 10 -0.32 -5.75 8.81
N SER A 11 0.00 -7.05 8.87
CA SER A 11 0.01 -7.78 10.14
C SER A 11 1.11 -7.26 11.07
N ILE A 12 1.01 -7.58 12.36
CA ILE A 12 2.02 -7.23 13.36
C ILE A 12 3.38 -7.86 13.01
N GLU A 13 3.39 -9.07 12.48
CA GLU A 13 4.61 -9.74 12.02
C GLU A 13 5.25 -8.99 10.84
N THR A 14 4.43 -8.50 9.91
CA THR A 14 4.90 -7.69 8.78
C THR A 14 5.51 -6.38 9.26
N LEU A 15 4.87 -5.72 10.24
CA LEU A 15 5.39 -4.51 10.89
C LEU A 15 6.72 -4.78 11.59
N GLN A 16 6.81 -5.85 12.39
CA GLN A 16 8.03 -6.23 13.10
C GLN A 16 9.21 -6.49 12.15
N ASN A 17 8.95 -7.16 11.03
CA ASN A 17 9.98 -7.48 10.04
C ASN A 17 10.50 -6.24 9.29
N ASN A 18 9.66 -5.20 9.14
CA ASN A 18 10.02 -4.02 8.36
C ASN A 18 10.51 -2.83 9.21
N LEU A 19 10.03 -2.66 10.44
CA LEU A 19 10.33 -1.47 11.25
C LEU A 19 11.72 -1.50 11.93
N LYS A 20 12.47 -2.60 11.85
CA LYS A 20 13.86 -2.76 12.38
C LYS A 20 14.06 -2.33 13.85
N SER A 21 12.98 -2.12 14.60
CA SER A 21 12.96 -1.76 16.01
C SER A 21 12.02 -2.70 16.77
N LEU A 22 12.14 -2.74 18.11
CA LEU A 22 11.19 -3.44 18.95
C LEU A 22 9.81 -2.81 18.78
N LEU A 23 8.83 -3.60 18.35
CA LEU A 23 7.47 -3.13 18.21
C LEU A 23 6.75 -3.19 19.56
N ILE A 24 6.07 -2.11 19.92
CA ILE A 24 5.18 -2.07 21.07
C ILE A 24 3.76 -1.92 20.55
N VAL A 25 2.92 -2.85 20.95
CA VAL A 25 1.52 -2.99 20.54
C VAL A 25 0.64 -2.70 21.75
N LEU A 26 -0.16 -1.65 21.64
CA LEU A 26 -1.20 -1.31 22.58
C LEU A 26 -2.42 -2.18 22.28
N THR A 27 -2.81 -3.01 23.24
CA THR A 27 -3.96 -3.92 23.15
C THR A 27 -5.02 -3.61 24.21
N PRO A 28 -6.34 -3.72 23.91
CA PRO A 28 -7.38 -3.55 24.93
C PRO A 28 -7.38 -4.70 25.94
N HIS A 29 -6.83 -5.87 25.57
CA HIS A 29 -6.92 -7.09 26.36
C HIS A 29 -5.71 -7.30 27.28
N LYS A 30 -5.93 -7.13 28.59
CA LYS A 30 -4.89 -7.41 29.60
C LYS A 30 -4.36 -8.85 29.54
N SER A 31 -5.21 -9.82 29.23
CA SER A 31 -4.84 -11.23 29.08
C SER A 31 -3.85 -11.50 27.94
N GLN A 32 -3.75 -10.61 26.95
CA GLN A 32 -2.81 -10.72 25.84
C GLN A 32 -1.50 -9.97 26.08
N SER A 33 -1.35 -9.33 27.25
CA SER A 33 -0.13 -8.58 27.57
C SER A 33 1.07 -9.52 27.72
N SER A 34 2.20 -9.14 27.14
CA SER A 34 3.42 -9.91 27.14
C SER A 34 4.14 -9.88 28.50
N ASN A 35 4.93 -10.91 28.79
CA ASN A 35 5.95 -10.86 29.82
C ASN A 35 7.13 -9.99 29.32
N ILE A 36 7.13 -8.71 29.68
CA ILE A 36 8.06 -7.71 29.15
C ILE A 36 9.54 -8.07 29.37
N PRO A 37 10.01 -8.43 30.59
CA PRO A 37 11.40 -8.85 30.79
C PRO A 37 11.84 -9.97 29.84
N TYR A 38 10.98 -10.98 29.66
CA TYR A 38 11.26 -12.10 28.77
C TYR A 38 11.38 -11.67 27.30
N ILE A 39 10.42 -10.88 26.80
CA ILE A 39 10.45 -10.40 25.41
C ILE A 39 11.67 -9.51 25.15
N LEU A 40 12.06 -8.67 26.11
CA LEU A 40 13.26 -7.84 26.00
C LEU A 40 14.54 -8.69 25.91
N GLU A 41 14.61 -9.80 26.65
CA GLU A 41 15.74 -10.74 26.56
C GLU A 41 15.78 -11.44 25.20
N VAL A 42 14.63 -11.91 24.70
CA VAL A 42 14.51 -12.51 23.36
C VAL A 42 14.94 -11.50 22.29
N TYR A 43 14.38 -10.29 22.32
CA TYR A 43 14.71 -9.25 21.35
C TYR A 43 16.22 -8.90 21.34
N LYS A 44 16.88 -8.88 22.50
CA LYS A 44 18.35 -8.68 22.58
C LYS A 44 19.15 -9.79 21.90
N LYS A 45 18.67 -11.04 21.92
CA LYS A 45 19.37 -12.21 21.37
C LYS A 45 19.07 -12.43 19.89
N SER A 46 17.82 -12.25 19.47
CA SER A 46 17.35 -12.62 18.13
C SER A 46 16.90 -11.44 17.28
N ASN A 47 16.77 -10.24 17.85
CA ASN A 47 16.14 -9.08 17.20
C ASN A 47 14.70 -9.36 16.71
N THR A 48 14.02 -10.30 17.37
CA THR A 48 12.64 -10.69 17.08
C THR A 48 11.76 -10.56 18.31
N GLY A 49 10.44 -10.53 18.08
CA GLY A 49 9.42 -10.36 19.12
C GLY A 49 8.92 -8.93 19.23
N TYR A 50 7.73 -8.81 19.81
CA TYR A 50 7.05 -7.55 20.05
C TYR A 50 6.41 -7.58 21.43
N ILE A 51 6.22 -6.42 22.05
CA ILE A 51 5.57 -6.29 23.35
C ILE A 51 4.10 -5.94 23.12
N LYS A 52 3.18 -6.79 23.59
CA LYS A 52 1.77 -6.41 23.77
C LYS A 52 1.56 -5.90 25.18
N ILE A 53 0.86 -4.78 25.32
CA ILE A 53 0.61 -4.15 26.62
C ILE A 53 -0.66 -3.30 26.57
N THR A 54 -1.35 -3.13 27.70
CA THR A 54 -2.48 -2.18 27.74
C THR A 54 -1.96 -0.73 27.79
N PRO A 55 -2.73 0.26 27.29
CA PRO A 55 -2.35 1.67 27.39
C PRO A 55 -2.07 2.14 28.83
N LYS A 56 -2.86 1.64 29.79
CA LYS A 56 -2.70 1.94 31.21
C LYS A 56 -1.38 1.41 31.78
N ASP A 57 -0.99 0.20 31.41
CA ASP A 57 0.26 -0.38 31.89
C ASP A 57 1.47 0.20 31.19
N PHE A 58 1.34 0.57 29.91
CA PHE A 58 2.40 1.26 29.16
C PHE A 58 2.84 2.54 29.87
N ILE A 59 1.90 3.41 30.25
CA ILE A 59 2.20 4.66 30.96
C ILE A 59 3.00 4.42 32.25
N LYS A 60 2.71 3.32 32.95
CA LYS A 60 3.39 2.95 34.21
C LYS A 60 4.73 2.26 34.01
N SER A 61 5.02 1.82 32.78
CA SER A 61 6.23 1.07 32.47
C SER A 61 7.41 2.00 32.16
N GLN A 62 8.63 1.47 32.23
CA GLN A 62 9.85 2.15 31.75
C GLN A 62 10.01 2.05 30.22
N LEU A 63 9.03 1.48 29.51
CA LEU A 63 9.11 1.34 28.05
C LEU A 63 9.08 2.71 27.34
N ASN A 64 8.62 3.75 28.05
CA ASN A 64 8.57 5.13 27.60
C ASN A 64 9.97 5.68 27.27
N ASP A 65 11.01 5.09 27.88
CA ASP A 65 12.42 5.48 27.67
C ASP A 65 13.06 4.77 26.46
N HIS A 66 12.35 3.82 25.84
CA HIS A 66 12.84 3.19 24.62
C HIS A 66 12.76 4.17 23.43
N LYS A 67 13.77 4.10 22.55
CA LYS A 67 13.92 4.97 21.37
C LYS A 67 12.81 4.83 20.30
N THR A 68 11.73 4.11 20.58
CA THR A 68 10.64 3.88 19.62
C THR A 68 9.76 5.12 19.56
N SER A 69 9.68 5.77 18.40
CA SER A 69 8.77 6.91 18.19
C SER A 69 7.35 6.49 17.78
N HIS A 70 7.13 5.21 17.49
CA HIS A 70 5.85 4.69 16.98
C HIS A 70 5.35 3.54 17.86
N LEU A 71 4.04 3.51 18.11
CA LEU A 71 3.33 2.45 18.82
C LEU A 71 2.19 1.93 17.92
N VAL A 72 1.97 0.62 17.90
CA VAL A 72 0.86 0.01 17.17
C VAL A 72 -0.37 -0.01 18.06
N VAL A 73 -1.54 0.32 17.52
CA VAL A 73 -2.80 0.31 18.26
C VAL A 73 -3.75 -0.72 17.65
N GLU A 74 -4.05 -1.76 18.43
CA GLU A 74 -5.10 -2.74 18.12
C GLU A 74 -6.48 -2.20 18.53
N ASP A 75 -7.49 -2.53 17.73
CA ASP A 75 -8.93 -2.36 18.00
C ASP A 75 -9.25 -1.08 18.78
N TYR A 76 -9.00 0.08 18.16
CA TYR A 76 -9.17 1.40 18.79
C TYR A 76 -10.60 1.62 19.32
N ASP A 77 -11.59 1.13 18.59
CA ASP A 77 -13.00 1.23 19.00
C ASP A 77 -13.27 0.42 20.27
N LEU A 78 -12.60 -0.73 20.41
CA LEU A 78 -12.66 -1.53 21.62
C LEU A 78 -11.89 -0.86 22.76
N MET A 79 -10.71 -0.28 22.50
CA MET A 79 -9.96 0.50 23.47
C MET A 79 -10.79 1.63 24.08
N ALA A 80 -11.58 2.31 23.25
CA ALA A 80 -12.52 3.33 23.69
C ALA A 80 -13.57 2.78 24.67
N THR A 81 -14.12 1.60 24.37
CA THR A 81 -15.10 0.91 25.23
C THR A 81 -14.51 0.49 26.58
N PHE A 82 -13.24 0.08 26.60
CA PHE A 82 -12.51 -0.28 27.83
C PHE A 82 -12.04 0.95 28.65
N GLY A 83 -12.32 2.17 28.21
CA GLY A 83 -11.94 3.39 28.93
C GLY A 83 -10.49 3.82 28.75
N TYR A 84 -9.82 3.39 27.66
CA TYR A 84 -8.42 3.75 27.42
C TYR A 84 -8.22 5.06 26.63
N LYS A 85 -9.28 5.80 26.27
CA LYS A 85 -9.15 7.06 25.50
C LYS A 85 -8.19 8.07 26.12
N ASP A 86 -8.32 8.32 27.42
CA ASP A 86 -7.46 9.28 28.13
C ASP A 86 -6.02 8.79 28.19
N HIS A 87 -5.83 7.48 28.35
CA HIS A 87 -4.51 6.85 28.35
C HIS A 87 -3.84 7.00 26.97
N LEU A 88 -4.57 6.74 25.87
CA LEU A 88 -4.07 6.95 24.51
C LEU A 88 -3.71 8.42 24.26
N SER A 89 -4.53 9.35 24.75
CA SER A 89 -4.27 10.79 24.65
C SER A 89 -3.02 11.19 25.42
N ASN A 90 -2.83 10.66 26.63
CA ASN A 90 -1.62 10.88 27.42
C ASN A 90 -0.38 10.34 26.71
N ILE A 91 -0.46 9.13 26.16
CA ILE A 91 0.65 8.54 25.38
C ILE A 91 0.97 9.40 24.16
N LYS A 92 -0.05 9.92 23.47
CA LYS A 92 0.15 10.85 22.35
C LYS A 92 0.90 12.11 22.79
N ASN A 93 0.55 12.67 23.94
CA ASN A 93 1.20 13.86 24.52
C ASN A 93 2.65 13.61 24.94
N LEU A 94 3.02 12.36 25.23
CA LEU A 94 4.43 11.97 25.45
C LEU A 94 5.26 11.97 24.17
N GLY A 95 4.65 12.20 23.00
CA GLY A 95 5.35 12.36 21.73
C GLY A 95 5.38 11.11 20.85
N PHE A 96 4.53 10.12 21.13
CA PHE A 96 4.45 8.90 20.31
C PHE A 96 3.52 9.09 19.10
N ASN A 97 3.92 8.52 17.98
CA ASN A 97 3.09 8.32 16.80
C ASN A 97 2.33 7.00 16.89
N PHE A 98 1.12 6.94 16.36
CA PHE A 98 0.32 5.73 16.32
C PHE A 98 0.26 5.13 14.93
N ILE A 99 0.39 3.81 14.88
CA ILE A 99 0.12 2.99 13.70
C ILE A 99 -1.16 2.21 14.01
N TYR A 100 -2.26 2.63 13.41
CA TYR A 100 -3.56 1.98 13.57
C TYR A 100 -3.70 0.82 12.58
N LEU A 101 -4.10 -0.34 13.09
CA LEU A 101 -4.54 -1.44 12.22
C LEU A 101 -5.92 -1.06 11.65
N LYS A 102 -6.11 -1.24 10.33
CA LYS A 102 -7.21 -0.64 9.55
C LYS A 102 -8.63 -1.10 9.90
N ASN A 103 -8.79 -2.02 10.85
CA ASN A 103 -10.10 -2.42 11.39
C ASN A 103 -10.75 -1.33 12.28
N ASN A 104 -10.12 -0.15 12.42
CA ASN A 104 -10.53 0.93 13.31
C ASN A 104 -11.29 2.02 12.56
N THR A 105 -12.28 2.64 13.20
CA THR A 105 -13.03 3.79 12.63
C THR A 105 -12.21 5.09 12.47
N ILE A 106 -10.94 5.09 12.84
CA ILE A 106 -10.08 6.28 12.79
C ILE A 106 -9.78 6.66 11.35
N LYS A 107 -10.18 7.88 10.98
CA LYS A 107 -9.74 8.52 9.74
C LYS A 107 -8.29 8.97 9.89
N CYS A 108 -7.36 8.15 9.41
CA CYS A 108 -5.96 8.52 9.29
C CYS A 108 -5.61 8.79 7.82
N THR A 109 -4.98 9.93 7.54
CA THR A 109 -4.66 10.35 6.16
C THR A 109 -3.41 9.68 5.62
N ASN A 110 -2.49 9.25 6.49
CA ASN A 110 -1.23 8.66 6.05
C ASN A 110 -1.35 7.14 6.11
N ILE A 111 -0.93 6.46 5.04
CA ILE A 111 -1.04 5.02 4.94
C ILE A 111 0.37 4.42 4.98
N LEU A 112 0.61 3.57 5.98
CA LEU A 112 1.88 2.85 6.08
C LEU A 112 1.81 1.59 5.21
N ASN A 113 2.64 1.58 4.17
CA ASN A 113 2.76 0.46 3.27
C ASN A 113 4.22 0.15 2.92
N PHE A 114 4.62 -1.10 3.14
CA PHE A 114 5.97 -1.61 2.85
C PHE A 114 6.08 -2.30 1.48
N ASN A 115 4.95 -2.70 0.88
CA ASN A 115 4.91 -3.45 -0.37
C ASN A 115 4.75 -2.51 -1.57
N LYS A 116 5.59 -1.48 -1.61
CA LYS A 116 5.67 -0.49 -2.69
C LYS A 116 6.75 -0.91 -3.68
N TYR A 117 6.35 -1.17 -4.91
CA TYR A 117 7.24 -1.50 -6.00
C TYR A 117 7.21 -0.41 -7.07
N ILE A 118 8.33 -0.20 -7.75
CA ILE A 118 8.43 0.84 -8.77
C ILE A 118 8.98 0.27 -10.07
N ILE A 119 8.42 0.75 -11.18
CA ILE A 119 8.91 0.55 -12.54
C ILE A 119 9.11 1.94 -13.12
N LYS A 120 10.37 2.33 -13.29
CA LYS A 120 10.71 3.61 -13.90
C LYS A 120 10.54 3.48 -15.41
N CYS A 121 9.77 4.40 -16.00
CA CYS A 121 9.61 4.46 -17.45
C CYS A 121 9.45 5.90 -17.93
N ALA A 122 9.78 6.14 -19.20
CA ALA A 122 9.54 7.43 -19.85
C ALA A 122 8.04 7.65 -20.15
N ASN A 123 7.65 8.90 -20.44
CA ASN A 123 6.26 9.30 -20.62
C ASN A 123 5.49 8.43 -21.63
N ASN A 124 4.29 7.98 -21.24
CA ASN A 124 3.39 7.05 -21.95
C ASN A 124 3.89 5.61 -22.15
N ASP A 125 5.13 5.26 -21.77
CA ASP A 125 5.57 3.86 -21.78
C ASP A 125 4.89 3.02 -20.68
N TYR A 126 4.18 3.66 -19.74
CA TYR A 126 3.46 2.96 -18.68
C TYR A 126 2.42 1.96 -19.23
N PHE A 127 1.80 2.22 -20.39
CA PHE A 127 0.90 1.26 -21.04
C PHE A 127 1.60 -0.05 -21.42
N TYR A 128 2.86 0.03 -21.82
CA TYR A 128 3.66 -1.14 -22.16
C TYR A 128 3.98 -1.97 -20.91
N TYR A 129 4.46 -1.34 -19.85
CA TYR A 129 4.73 -2.06 -18.60
C TYR A 129 3.46 -2.58 -17.95
N LEU A 130 2.34 -1.85 -18.04
CA LEU A 130 1.04 -2.32 -17.60
C LEU A 130 0.61 -3.59 -18.33
N TYR A 131 0.79 -3.64 -19.65
CA TYR A 131 0.55 -4.85 -20.43
C TYR A 131 1.42 -6.02 -19.95
N LEU A 132 2.70 -5.79 -19.66
CA LEU A 132 3.57 -6.82 -19.10
C LEU A 132 3.16 -7.27 -17.69
N MET A 133 2.66 -6.35 -16.85
CA MET A 133 2.14 -6.68 -15.53
C MET A 133 0.90 -7.56 -15.63
N TYR A 134 0.00 -7.27 -16.56
CA TYR A 134 -1.15 -8.13 -16.86
C TYR A 134 -0.74 -9.57 -17.21
N LEU A 135 0.33 -9.76 -17.99
CA LEU A 135 0.80 -11.12 -18.32
C LEU A 135 1.34 -11.89 -17.11
N LYS A 136 1.73 -11.18 -16.04
CA LYS A 136 2.38 -11.76 -14.86
C LYS A 136 1.41 -11.93 -13.68
N TYR A 137 0.49 -11.00 -13.50
CA TYR A 137 -0.42 -10.97 -12.35
C TYR A 137 -1.86 -11.16 -12.82
N LYS A 138 -2.59 -12.01 -12.09
CA LYS A 138 -4.05 -12.08 -12.18
C LYS A 138 -4.66 -11.01 -11.27
N ASP A 139 -5.88 -10.59 -11.56
CA ASP A 139 -6.69 -9.69 -10.71
C ASP A 139 -6.02 -8.34 -10.42
N ILE A 140 -5.73 -7.60 -11.49
CA ILE A 140 -5.11 -6.27 -11.41
C ILE A 140 -6.19 -5.18 -11.30
N VAL A 141 -5.95 -4.22 -10.42
CA VAL A 141 -6.65 -2.93 -10.38
C VAL A 141 -5.70 -1.85 -10.90
N ILE A 142 -6.10 -1.13 -11.94
CA ILE A 142 -5.35 -0.03 -12.52
C ILE A 142 -5.94 1.27 -12.00
N LEU A 143 -5.13 2.04 -11.27
CA LEU A 143 -5.47 3.37 -10.80
C LEU A 143 -4.85 4.40 -11.74
N CYS A 144 -5.69 5.15 -12.44
CA CYS A 144 -5.25 6.13 -13.43
C CYS A 144 -6.21 7.32 -13.53
N LYS A 145 -5.72 8.48 -13.97
CA LYS A 145 -6.56 9.67 -14.18
C LYS A 145 -7.27 9.60 -15.53
N ASN A 146 -6.63 9.03 -16.55
CA ASN A 146 -7.19 8.90 -17.88
C ASN A 146 -8.07 7.64 -18.04
N TYR A 147 -9.11 7.54 -17.19
CA TYR A 147 -9.99 6.37 -17.10
C TYR A 147 -10.46 5.86 -18.46
N LYS A 148 -11.06 6.73 -19.29
CA LYS A 148 -11.64 6.33 -20.58
C LYS A 148 -10.61 5.74 -21.54
N LYS A 149 -9.42 6.35 -21.60
CA LYS A 149 -8.35 5.85 -22.48
C LYS A 149 -7.82 4.51 -21.99
N MET A 150 -7.69 4.34 -20.68
CA MET A 150 -7.24 3.09 -20.06
C MET A 150 -8.25 1.96 -20.25
N VAL A 151 -9.54 2.20 -20.03
CA VAL A 151 -10.61 1.22 -20.29
C VAL A 151 -10.56 0.76 -21.75
N LEU A 152 -10.53 1.70 -22.69
CA LEU A 152 -10.48 1.35 -24.12
C LEU A 152 -9.20 0.58 -24.49
N PHE A 153 -8.06 0.93 -23.89
CA PHE A 153 -6.82 0.17 -24.05
C PHE A 153 -6.96 -1.28 -23.57
N CYS A 154 -7.52 -1.48 -22.38
CA CYS A 154 -7.76 -2.80 -21.80
C CYS A 154 -8.75 -3.63 -22.62
N GLU A 155 -9.85 -3.02 -23.09
CA GLU A 155 -10.85 -3.67 -23.94
C GLU A 155 -10.23 -4.16 -25.26
N ILE A 156 -9.45 -3.32 -25.95
CA ILE A 156 -8.84 -3.69 -27.24
C ILE A 156 -7.88 -4.87 -27.09
N LEU A 157 -7.19 -4.95 -25.95
CA LEU A 157 -6.22 -6.00 -25.65
C LEU A 157 -6.80 -7.18 -24.88
N ASN A 158 -8.10 -7.17 -24.58
CA ASN A 158 -8.78 -8.15 -23.72
C ASN A 158 -8.07 -8.34 -22.36
N ILE A 159 -7.61 -7.25 -21.76
CA ILE A 159 -7.00 -7.26 -20.43
C ILE A 159 -8.12 -7.34 -19.39
N GLU A 160 -8.20 -8.49 -18.72
CA GLU A 160 -9.10 -8.67 -17.58
C GLU A 160 -8.54 -7.92 -16.36
N CYS A 161 -9.11 -6.74 -16.09
CA CYS A 161 -8.69 -5.86 -15.00
C CYS A 161 -9.84 -4.95 -14.58
N MET A 162 -9.71 -4.36 -13.40
CA MET A 162 -10.53 -3.22 -12.98
C MET A 162 -9.75 -1.95 -13.25
N VAL A 163 -10.41 -0.93 -13.77
CA VAL A 163 -9.83 0.41 -13.95
C VAL A 163 -10.63 1.34 -13.07
N ASP A 164 -9.96 2.15 -12.26
CA ASP A 164 -10.59 3.15 -11.42
C ASP A 164 -9.73 4.40 -11.34
N GLU A 165 -10.38 5.52 -10.98
CA GLU A 165 -9.66 6.75 -10.69
C GLU A 165 -9.11 6.74 -9.27
N GLU A 166 -9.83 6.19 -8.29
CA GLU A 166 -9.46 6.21 -6.87
C GLU A 166 -9.30 4.83 -6.25
N TYR A 167 -8.43 4.72 -5.25
CA TYR A 167 -8.29 3.50 -4.46
C TYR A 167 -9.50 3.29 -3.55
N LYS A 168 -10.06 2.07 -3.56
CA LYS A 168 -11.14 1.63 -2.69
C LYS A 168 -10.66 0.49 -1.81
N GLU A 169 -11.24 0.36 -0.61
CA GLU A 169 -10.81 -0.65 0.36
C GLU A 169 -11.07 -2.09 -0.11
N GLU A 170 -12.06 -2.28 -0.97
CA GLU A 170 -12.37 -3.54 -1.63
C GLU A 170 -11.25 -4.06 -2.55
N TYR A 171 -10.21 -3.25 -2.84
CA TYR A 171 -9.03 -3.67 -3.60
C TYR A 171 -7.93 -4.25 -2.72
N SER A 172 -8.22 -4.51 -1.45
CA SER A 172 -7.20 -4.79 -0.46
C SER A 172 -6.41 -6.08 -0.70
N ASP A 173 -7.04 -7.05 -1.36
CA ASP A 173 -6.48 -8.34 -1.78
C ASP A 173 -5.90 -8.33 -3.20
N LYS A 174 -6.05 -7.23 -3.94
CA LYS A 174 -5.67 -7.12 -5.36
C LYS A 174 -4.32 -6.46 -5.56
N MET A 175 -3.71 -6.73 -6.72
CA MET A 175 -2.53 -5.99 -7.16
C MET A 175 -2.97 -4.64 -7.71
N CYS A 176 -2.61 -3.56 -7.03
CA CYS A 176 -2.84 -2.21 -7.53
C CYS A 176 -1.67 -1.75 -8.42
N VAL A 177 -1.97 -1.30 -9.62
CA VAL A 177 -1.01 -0.67 -10.53
C VAL A 177 -1.39 0.80 -10.65
N VAL A 178 -0.53 1.69 -10.15
CA VAL A 178 -0.75 3.13 -10.17
C VAL A 178 0.07 3.76 -11.29
N VAL A 179 -0.59 4.49 -12.18
CA VAL A 179 0.03 5.17 -13.33
C VAL A 179 -0.35 6.66 -13.33
N GLU A 180 0.43 7.46 -14.06
CA GLU A 180 0.22 8.90 -14.33
C GLU A 180 0.38 9.84 -13.11
N GLU A 181 -0.10 9.44 -11.93
CA GLU A 181 -0.08 10.23 -10.71
C GLU A 181 0.18 9.35 -9.50
N TYR A 182 0.98 9.82 -8.53
CA TYR A 182 1.19 9.10 -7.29
C TYR A 182 -0.10 9.09 -6.47
N LYS A 183 -0.56 7.87 -6.14
CA LYS A 183 -1.67 7.65 -5.20
C LYS A 183 -1.21 6.72 -4.10
N GLU A 184 -1.47 7.12 -2.86
CA GLU A 184 -1.12 6.26 -1.73
C GLU A 184 -2.09 5.08 -1.63
N VAL A 185 -1.53 3.88 -1.59
CA VAL A 185 -2.27 2.61 -1.59
C VAL A 185 -1.82 1.79 -0.39
N GLY A 186 -2.76 1.18 0.33
CA GLY A 186 -2.47 0.47 1.58
C GLY A 186 -1.86 -0.93 1.45
N ASN A 187 -1.95 -1.53 0.27
CA ASN A 187 -1.55 -2.92 0.03
C ASN A 187 -0.51 -3.03 -1.08
N LYS A 188 -0.38 -4.21 -1.69
CA LYS A 188 0.63 -4.45 -2.73
C LYS A 188 0.38 -3.53 -3.93
N VAL A 189 1.34 -2.65 -4.19
CA VAL A 189 1.22 -1.62 -5.23
C VAL A 189 2.46 -1.58 -6.10
N ILE A 190 2.23 -1.42 -7.40
CA ILE A 190 3.26 -1.18 -8.41
C ILE A 190 3.02 0.21 -9.00
N TYR A 191 3.96 1.12 -8.77
CA TYR A 191 3.96 2.44 -9.39
C TYR A 191 4.72 2.38 -10.72
N ILE A 192 4.10 2.88 -11.79
CA ILE A 192 4.72 2.92 -13.11
C ILE A 192 4.79 4.37 -13.60
N GLY A 193 6.00 4.85 -13.89
CA GLY A 193 6.21 6.14 -14.56
C GLY A 193 6.24 7.39 -13.66
N VAL A 194 6.53 7.26 -12.37
CA VAL A 194 6.62 8.40 -11.43
C VAL A 194 7.86 8.31 -10.55
N GLU A 195 8.35 9.45 -10.04
CA GLU A 195 9.36 9.55 -8.98
C GLU A 195 8.76 9.12 -7.63
N SER A 196 8.49 7.82 -7.46
CA SER A 196 8.01 7.25 -6.20
C SER A 196 9.11 6.47 -5.49
N GLU A 197 9.03 6.42 -4.16
CA GLU A 197 9.90 5.59 -3.34
C GLU A 197 9.33 4.17 -3.25
N GLY A 198 10.18 3.17 -3.53
CA GLY A 198 9.82 1.77 -3.42
C GLY A 198 10.92 0.86 -3.95
N LYS A 199 10.65 -0.45 -3.93
CA LYS A 199 11.57 -1.46 -4.45
C LYS A 199 11.49 -1.50 -5.98
N GLU A 200 12.61 -1.20 -6.64
CA GLU A 200 12.68 -1.25 -8.09
C GLU A 200 12.49 -2.69 -8.60
N MET A 201 11.63 -2.82 -9.61
CA MET A 201 11.35 -4.09 -10.27
C MET A 201 12.05 -4.14 -11.62
N GLU A 202 12.89 -5.15 -11.82
CA GLU A 202 13.40 -5.48 -13.14
C GLU A 202 12.32 -6.20 -13.96
N ILE A 203 12.16 -5.78 -15.20
CA ILE A 203 11.22 -6.34 -16.15
C ILE A 203 11.96 -6.67 -17.43
N GLU A 204 11.81 -7.91 -17.87
CA GLU A 204 12.34 -8.35 -19.15
C GLU A 204 11.61 -7.63 -20.29
N GLU A 205 12.34 -6.73 -20.96
CA GLU A 205 11.78 -5.98 -22.07
C GLU A 205 11.66 -6.83 -23.34
N LYS A 206 10.59 -6.55 -24.07
CA LYS A 206 10.18 -7.15 -25.34
C LYS A 206 9.98 -6.01 -26.33
N PRO A 207 11.04 -5.56 -27.04
CA PRO A 207 11.00 -4.35 -27.87
C PRO A 207 9.87 -4.37 -28.92
N ARG A 208 9.62 -5.52 -29.56
CA ARG A 208 8.51 -5.68 -30.53
C ARG A 208 7.15 -5.38 -29.92
N VAL A 209 6.90 -5.90 -28.71
CA VAL A 209 5.66 -5.66 -27.96
C VAL A 209 5.56 -4.17 -27.60
N LYS A 210 6.67 -3.56 -27.13
CA LYS A 210 6.73 -2.13 -26.82
C LYS A 210 6.29 -1.28 -28.00
N TYR A 211 6.84 -1.53 -29.19
CA TYR A 211 6.44 -0.79 -30.41
C TYR A 211 4.95 -0.96 -30.75
N ARG A 212 4.40 -2.17 -30.67
CA ARG A 212 2.97 -2.41 -30.96
C ARG A 212 2.04 -1.73 -29.95
N ILE A 213 2.41 -1.76 -28.67
CA ILE A 213 1.67 -1.04 -27.62
C ILE A 213 1.73 0.46 -27.85
N GLN A 214 2.90 1.01 -28.19
CA GLN A 214 3.04 2.43 -28.51
C GLN A 214 2.19 2.84 -29.73
N ASP A 215 2.13 2.02 -30.79
CA ASP A 215 1.26 2.28 -31.95
C ASP A 215 -0.22 2.29 -31.57
N LEU A 216 -0.66 1.33 -30.74
CA LEU A 216 -2.01 1.31 -30.19
C LEU A 216 -2.30 2.60 -29.42
N VAL A 217 -1.45 2.97 -28.45
CA VAL A 217 -1.66 4.14 -27.59
C VAL A 217 -1.68 5.45 -28.40
N ARG A 218 -0.89 5.56 -29.47
CA ARG A 218 -0.93 6.70 -30.41
C ARG A 218 -2.24 6.74 -31.19
N SER A 219 -2.81 5.58 -31.49
CA SER A 219 -4.07 5.45 -32.21
C SER A 219 -5.30 5.76 -31.35
N LEU A 220 -5.16 5.67 -30.02
CA LEU A 220 -6.15 6.11 -29.03
C LEU A 220 -6.15 7.64 -28.88
N SER A 221 -6.44 8.33 -29.98
CA SER A 221 -6.62 9.79 -30.03
C SER A 221 -7.86 10.24 -29.23
N ARG A 222 -7.98 11.54 -28.95
CA ARG A 222 -9.14 12.10 -28.23
C ARG A 222 -10.47 11.79 -28.91
N ASP A 223 -10.53 11.81 -30.25
CA ASP A 223 -11.75 11.50 -30.98
C ASP A 223 -12.14 10.02 -30.86
N VAL A 224 -11.14 9.14 -30.84
CA VAL A 224 -11.36 7.69 -30.63
C VAL A 224 -11.83 7.44 -29.20
N VAL A 225 -11.16 8.00 -28.20
CA VAL A 225 -11.52 7.85 -26.78
C VAL A 225 -12.92 8.39 -26.46
N ASN A 226 -13.37 9.42 -27.18
CA ASN A 226 -14.72 9.97 -27.04
C ASN A 226 -15.75 9.34 -27.99
N GLY A 227 -15.41 8.28 -28.71
CA GLY A 227 -16.33 7.56 -29.61
C GLY A 227 -16.70 8.30 -30.91
N ARG A 228 -16.01 9.40 -31.23
CA ARG A 228 -16.24 10.19 -32.46
C ARG A 228 -15.58 9.57 -33.70
N ARG A 229 -14.63 8.65 -33.50
CA ARG A 229 -13.92 7.94 -34.58
C ARG A 229 -13.74 6.48 -34.20
N GLN A 230 -14.04 5.57 -35.12
CA GLN A 230 -13.77 4.14 -34.93
C GLN A 230 -12.28 3.82 -35.09
N ILE A 231 -11.80 2.88 -34.28
CA ILE A 231 -10.45 2.33 -34.37
C ILE A 231 -10.50 0.95 -35.02
N ASN A 232 -9.58 0.70 -35.97
CA ASN A 232 -9.39 -0.65 -36.49
C ASN A 232 -8.64 -1.48 -35.44
N THR A 233 -9.38 -2.23 -34.63
CA THR A 233 -8.84 -3.08 -33.56
C THR A 233 -8.19 -4.35 -34.09
N ALA A 234 -8.54 -4.80 -35.30
CA ALA A 234 -8.04 -6.04 -35.87
C ALA A 234 -6.51 -6.07 -36.02
N ARG A 235 -5.87 -4.91 -36.28
CA ARG A 235 -4.40 -4.80 -36.38
C ARG A 235 -3.66 -5.01 -35.05
N PHE A 236 -4.38 -4.92 -33.93
CA PHE A 236 -3.84 -5.13 -32.59
C PHE A 236 -4.23 -6.50 -32.03
N LYS A 237 -4.92 -7.33 -32.79
CA LYS A 237 -5.04 -8.75 -32.45
C LYS A 237 -3.65 -9.38 -32.49
N ASP A 238 -3.38 -10.28 -31.55
CA ASP A 238 -2.11 -11.01 -31.45
C ASP A 238 -0.85 -10.15 -31.19
N ILE A 239 -0.88 -9.16 -30.28
CA ILE A 239 0.33 -8.39 -29.90
C ILE A 239 1.53 -9.28 -29.48
N LEU A 240 1.27 -10.51 -29.04
CA LEU A 240 2.28 -11.48 -28.60
C LEU A 240 2.76 -12.47 -29.66
N LYS A 241 2.13 -12.55 -30.84
CA LYS A 241 2.65 -13.33 -31.97
C LYS A 241 3.65 -12.49 -32.76
#